data_AF-A0A6B3E1T0-F1
#
_entry.id   AF-A0A6B3E1T0-F1
#
_cell.length_a   1.000
_cell.length_b   1.000
_cell.length_c   1.000
_cell.angle_alpha   90.00
_cell.angle_beta   90.00
_cell.angle_gamma   90.00
#
_symmetry.space_group_name_H-M   'P 1'
#
loop_
_entity.id
_entity.type
_entity.pdbx_description
1 polymer ?
#
loop_
_entity_poly.entity_id
_entity_poly.type
_entity_poly.pdbx_seq_one_letter_code
_entity_poly.pdbx_strand_id
1 'polypeptide(L)' 'DLALAGGGRLYEALRGGRFVLVAPYAHEVGPDRAGRLTAERWASDRRTALLVRPDGYAAWAADTADSGEIEAALAAHVG' A
#
# COMPACT_ATOMS: atom_id res chain seq x y z
N ASP A 1 8.73 -0.26 -13.04
CA ASP A 1 7.48 0.33 -12.53
C ASP A 1 6.37 -0.73 -12.52
N LEU A 2 5.50 -0.74 -11.52
CA LEU A 2 4.62 -1.86 -11.17
C LEU A 2 3.14 -1.59 -11.51
N ALA A 3 2.43 -2.60 -12.03
CA ALA A 3 1.02 -2.49 -12.43
C ALA A 3 0.05 -2.77 -11.27
N LEU A 4 -1.01 -1.96 -11.20
CA LEU A 4 -2.06 -2.04 -10.20
C LEU A 4 -3.38 -2.48 -10.83
N ALA A 5 -4.23 -3.16 -10.05
CA ALA A 5 -5.50 -3.72 -10.54
C ALA A 5 -6.48 -2.66 -11.06
N GLY A 6 -6.39 -1.42 -10.57
CA GLY A 6 -7.20 -0.28 -11.03
C GLY A 6 -6.80 0.28 -12.41
N GLY A 7 -5.84 -0.33 -13.10
CA GLY A 7 -5.38 0.10 -14.43
C GLY A 7 -4.24 1.13 -14.41
N GLY A 8 -3.80 1.56 -13.23
CA GLY A 8 -2.69 2.49 -13.04
C GLY A 8 -1.36 1.81 -12.68
N ARG A 9 -0.39 2.65 -12.35
CA ARG A 9 0.96 2.24 -11.93
C ARG A 9 1.32 2.76 -10.54
N LEU A 10 2.24 2.08 -9.86
CA LEU A 10 2.68 2.49 -8.51
C LEU A 10 3.23 3.93 -8.50
N TYR A 11 4.04 4.33 -9.49
CA TYR A 11 4.56 5.70 -9.53
C TYR A 11 3.45 6.76 -9.72
N GLU A 12 2.32 6.40 -10.33
CA GLU A 12 1.17 7.30 -10.47
C GLU A 12 0.46 7.47 -9.14
N ALA A 13 0.27 6.39 -8.39
CA ALA A 13 -0.31 6.41 -7.04
C ALA A 13 0.55 7.27 -6.08
N LEU A 14 1.88 7.22 -6.21
CA LEU A 14 2.81 8.00 -5.39
C LEU A 14 2.73 9.52 -5.63
N ARG A 15 2.20 9.98 -6.76
CA ARG A 15 2.05 11.43 -7.04
C ARG A 15 1.15 12.14 -6.05
N GLY A 16 0.31 11.41 -5.31
CA GLY A 16 -0.52 11.97 -4.25
C GLY A 16 0.25 12.45 -3.01
N GLY A 17 1.57 12.22 -2.91
CA GLY A 17 2.38 12.67 -1.78
C GLY A 17 2.05 11.95 -0.46
N ARG A 18 1.47 10.75 -0.56
CA ARG A 18 0.94 9.94 0.55
C ARG A 18 1.51 8.52 0.48
N PHE A 19 1.39 7.79 1.58
CA PHE A 19 1.78 6.38 1.58
C PHE A 19 0.91 5.59 0.60
N VAL A 20 1.50 4.56 0.01
CA VAL A 20 0.79 3.60 -0.84
C VAL A 20 0.99 2.22 -0.27
N LEU A 21 -0.08 1.59 0.21
CA LEU A 21 -0.13 0.16 0.47
C LEU A 21 -0.50 -0.54 -0.83
N VAL A 22 0.30 -1.49 -1.29
CA VAL A 22 -0.07 -2.42 -2.36
C VAL A 22 -0.19 -3.81 -1.77
N ALA A 23 -1.40 -4.35 -1.75
CA ALA A 23 -1.71 -5.63 -1.15
C ALA A 23 -2.22 -6.65 -2.21
N PRO A 24 -2.21 -7.96 -1.90
CA PRO A 24 -2.80 -8.98 -2.77
C PRO A 24 -4.32 -8.91 -2.84
N TYR A 25 -4.94 -8.41 -1.77
CA TYR A 25 -6.39 -8.25 -1.62
C TYR A 25 -6.75 -6.77 -1.43
N ALA A 26 -8.02 -6.44 -1.64
CA ALA A 26 -8.51 -5.10 -1.35
C ALA A 26 -8.37 -4.81 0.15
N HIS A 27 -7.89 -3.63 0.48
CA HIS A 27 -7.74 -3.17 1.85
C HIS A 27 -8.44 -1.82 1.99
N GLU A 28 -9.36 -1.70 2.94
CA GLU A 28 -10.14 -0.49 3.16
C GLU A 28 -9.33 0.51 4.00
N VAL A 29 -9.22 1.75 3.52
CA VAL A 29 -8.58 2.82 4.28
C VAL A 29 -9.63 3.54 5.11
N GLY A 30 -9.54 3.41 6.43
CA GLY A 30 -10.40 4.14 7.36
C GLY A 30 -10.24 5.67 7.28
N PRO A 31 -11.24 6.42 7.77
CA PRO A 31 -11.27 7.89 7.66
C PRO A 31 -10.03 8.57 8.28
N ASP A 32 -9.51 8.03 9.37
CA ASP A 32 -8.34 8.57 10.10
C ASP A 32 -7.05 8.60 9.26
N ARG A 33 -6.98 7.77 8.21
CA ARG A 33 -5.82 7.62 7.31
C ARG A 33 -6.10 8.06 5.87
N ALA A 34 -7.32 8.46 5.52
CA ALA A 34 -7.70 8.76 4.13
C ALA A 34 -6.83 9.84 3.47
N GLY A 35 -6.38 10.84 4.25
CA GLY A 35 -5.47 11.89 3.77
C GLY A 35 -3.99 11.51 3.70
N ARG A 36 -3.60 10.35 4.24
CA ARG A 36 -2.19 9.94 4.42
C ARG A 36 -1.85 8.61 3.77
N LEU A 37 -2.85 7.81 3.40
CA LEU A 37 -2.71 6.48 2.83
C LEU A 37 -3.65 6.28 1.63
N THR A 38 -3.14 5.64 0.59
CA THR A 38 -3.94 4.95 -0.44
C THR A 38 -3.64 3.46 -0.38
N ALA A 39 -4.69 2.64 -0.51
CA ALA A 39 -4.55 1.21 -0.70
C ALA A 39 -4.83 0.85 -2.16
N GLU A 40 -3.96 0.04 -2.72
CA GLU A 40 -3.99 -0.46 -4.09
C GLU A 40 -3.84 -1.98 -4.06
N ARG A 41 -4.23 -2.63 -5.16
CA ARG A 41 -4.04 -4.08 -5.33
C ARG A 41 -3.08 -4.35 -6.47
N TRP A 42 -2.27 -5.40 -6.35
CA TRP A 42 -1.52 -5.92 -7.49
C TRP A 42 -2.46 -6.26 -8.67
N ALA A 43 -2.00 -5.95 -9.88
CA ALA A 43 -2.65 -6.47 -11.09
C ALA A 43 -2.36 -7.97 -11.32
N SER A 44 -1.30 -8.50 -10.71
CA SER A 44 -0.90 -9.90 -10.75
C SER A 44 -1.38 -10.66 -9.51
N ASP A 45 -1.13 -11.97 -9.48
CA ASP A 45 -1.35 -12.89 -8.36
C ASP A 45 -0.30 -12.78 -7.24
N ARG A 46 0.50 -11.71 -7.23
CA ARG A 46 1.54 -11.49 -6.23
C ARG A 46 0.96 -11.43 -4.81
N ARG A 47 1.58 -12.19 -3.90
CA ARG A 47 1.17 -12.32 -2.48
C ARG A 47 1.83 -11.34 -1.52
N THR A 48 2.89 -10.65 -1.94
CA THR A 48 3.59 -9.68 -1.09
C THR A 48 2.70 -8.49 -0.78
N ALA A 49 2.60 -8.09 0.49
CA ALA A 49 2.13 -6.76 0.88
C ALA A 49 3.33 -5.80 0.91
N LEU A 50 3.17 -4.62 0.32
CA LEU A 50 4.22 -3.60 0.23
C LEU A 50 3.67 -2.25 0.68
N LEU A 51 4.31 -1.63 1.66
CA LEU A 51 4.05 -0.26 2.06
C LEU A 51 5.16 0.65 1.54
N VAL A 52 4.79 1.63 0.71
CA VAL A 52 5.72 2.57 0.08
C VAL A 52 5.49 3.96 0.66
N ARG A 53 6.58 4.64 0.99
CA ARG A 53 6.63 6.02 1.47
C ARG A 53 6.38 7.00 0.31
N PRO A 54 5.96 8.25 0.61
CA PRO A 54 5.81 9.30 -0.40
C PRO A 54 7.05 9.59 -1.25
N ASP A 55 8.25 9.30 -0.74
CA ASP A 55 9.53 9.46 -1.45
C ASP A 55 9.90 8.26 -2.34
N GLY A 56 9.03 7.26 -2.43
CA GLY A 56 9.20 6.08 -3.28
C GLY A 56 9.98 4.92 -2.64
N TYR A 57 10.44 5.06 -1.39
CA TYR A 57 11.13 3.97 -0.69
C TYR A 57 10.13 3.04 0.01
N ALA A 58 10.47 1.75 0.07
CA ALA A 58 9.71 0.80 0.88
C ALA A 58 9.87 1.14 2.38
N ALA A 59 8.76 1.34 3.08
CA ALA A 59 8.73 1.42 4.54
C ALA A 59 8.67 0.02 5.16
N TRP A 60 7.91 -0.89 4.53
CA TRP A 60 7.68 -2.23 5.03
C TRP A 60 7.25 -3.15 3.88
N ALA A 61 7.58 -4.44 3.99
CA ALA A 61 7.11 -5.47 3.07
C ALA A 61 7.05 -6.83 3.77
N ALA A 62 6.08 -7.66 3.38
CA ALA A 62 5.96 -9.03 3.86
C ALA A 62 5.29 -9.92 2.80
N ASP A 63 5.78 -11.14 2.62
CA ASP A 63 5.35 -12.00 1.51
C ASP A 63 3.98 -12.66 1.69
N THR A 64 3.52 -12.82 2.92
CA THR A 64 2.25 -13.47 3.26
C THR A 64 1.62 -12.82 4.50
N ALA A 65 1.57 -11.48 4.51
CA ALA A 65 1.02 -10.77 5.65
C ALA A 65 -0.48 -11.00 5.82
N ASP A 66 -0.89 -11.24 7.06
CA ASP A 66 -2.30 -11.17 7.44
C ASP A 66 -2.75 -9.71 7.65
N SER A 67 -4.05 -9.51 7.90
CA SER A 67 -4.62 -8.18 8.10
C SER A 67 -4.08 -7.49 9.36
N GLY A 68 -3.74 -8.25 10.41
CA GLY A 68 -3.19 -7.71 11.65
C GLY A 68 -1.77 -7.19 11.47
N GLU A 69 -0.94 -7.92 10.72
CA GLU A 69 0.42 -7.50 10.37
C GLU A 69 0.41 -6.25 9.49
N ILE A 70 -0.51 -6.17 8.52
CA ILE A 70 -0.70 -4.95 7.72
C ILE A 70 -1.11 -3.79 8.62
N GLU A 71 -2.10 -3.96 9.49
CA GLU A 71 -2.54 -2.89 10.39
C GLU A 71 -1.44 -2.42 11.36
N ALA A 72 -0.62 -3.34 11.88
CA ALA A 72 0.53 -2.99 12.70
C ALA A 72 1.56 -2.17 11.92
N ALA A 73 1.86 -2.53 10.67
CA ALA A 73 2.74 -1.76 9.81
C ALA A 73 2.16 -0.37 9.50
N LEU A 74 0.86 -0.29 9.22
CA LEU A 74 0.19 1.00 9.01
C LEU A 74 0.25 1.87 10.26
N ALA A 75 0.01 1.32 11.46
CA ALA A 75 0.12 2.07 12.71
C ALA A 75 1.55 2.57 13.00
N ALA A 76 2.57 1.78 12.63
CA ALA A 76 3.98 2.13 12.86
C ALA A 76 4.51 3.21 11.90
N HIS A 77 4.00 3.25 10.66
CA HIS A 77 4.53 4.11 9.60
C HIS A 77 3.60 5.24 9.17
N VAL A 78 2.30 5.07 9.35
CA VAL A 78 1.23 5.97 8.91
C VAL A 78 0.46 6.43 10.16
N GLY A 79 1.09 7.35 10.90
CA GLY A 79 0.45 8.03 12.03
C GLY A 79 -0.73 8.88 11.61
#